data_AF-A0A953UDV6-F1
#
_entry.id   AF-A0A953UDV6-F1
#
_cell.length_a   1.000
_cell.length_b   1.000
_cell.length_c   1.000
_cell.angle_alpha   90.00
_cell.angle_beta   90.00
_cell.angle_gamma   90.00
#
_symmetry.space_group_name_H-M   'P 1'
#
loop_
_entity.id
_entity.type
_entity.pdbx_description
1 polymer ?
#
loop_
_entity_poly.entity_id
_entity_poly.type
_entity_poly.pdbx_seq_one_letter_code
_entity_poly.pdbx_strand_id
1 'polypeptide(L)' 'VEIAASTLSHHLEKLKNEELITVRRESTFLRYRANTAALEELLGFLYNECCRRNKAIKPTKITQICR' A
#
# COMPACT_ATOMS: atom_id res chain seq x y z
N VAL A 1 -6.36 -16.31 -2.39
CA VAL A 1 -7.04 -15.84 -1.16
C VAL A 1 -8.30 -15.15 -1.62
N GLU A 2 -9.46 -15.75 -1.39
CA GLU A 2 -10.73 -15.05 -1.62
C GLU A 2 -11.06 -14.19 -0.41
N ILE A 3 -11.44 -12.93 -0.66
CA ILE A 3 -11.89 -11.98 0.37
C ILE A 3 -13.28 -11.52 -0.06
N ALA A 4 -14.25 -11.55 0.85
CA ALA A 4 -15.60 -11.06 0.58
C ALA A 4 -15.57 -9.57 0.19
N ALA A 5 -16.40 -9.16 -0.77
CA ALA A 5 -16.40 -7.79 -1.30
C ALA A 5 -16.64 -6.73 -0.21
N SER A 6 -17.55 -6.98 0.74
CA SER A 6 -17.80 -6.07 1.87
C SER A 6 -16.58 -5.92 2.77
N THR A 7 -15.90 -7.04 3.07
CA THR A 7 -14.66 -7.04 3.84
C THR A 7 -13.57 -6.28 3.09
N LEU A 8 -13.39 -6.50 1.80
CA LEU A 8 -12.41 -5.79 1.00
C LEU A 8 -12.67 -4.28 0.98
N SER A 9 -13.92 -3.86 0.77
CA SER A 9 -14.30 -2.44 0.82
C SER A 9 -13.98 -1.80 2.16
N HIS A 10 -14.21 -2.51 3.27
CA HIS A 10 -13.86 -2.01 4.60
C HIS A 10 -12.34 -1.81 4.75
N HIS A 11 -11.52 -2.75 4.26
CA HIS A 11 -10.07 -2.61 4.30
C HIS A 11 -9.56 -1.48 3.41
N LEU A 12 -10.12 -1.33 2.21
CA LEU A 12 -9.76 -0.24 1.29
C LEU A 12 -10.10 1.13 1.87
N GLU A 13 -11.24 1.27 2.54
CA GLU A 13 -11.60 2.53 3.20
C GLU A 13 -10.62 2.87 4.32
N LYS A 14 -10.24 1.88 5.15
CA LYS A 14 -9.22 2.08 6.18
C LYS A 14 -7.87 2.50 5.59
N LEU A 15 -7.40 1.81 4.55
CA LEU A 15 -6.14 2.14 3.88
C LEU A 15 -6.17 3.53 3.21
N LYS A 16 -7.34 3.97 2.72
CA LYS A 16 -7.52 5.30 2.15
C LYS A 16 -7.41 6.38 3.24
N ASN A 17 -8.00 6.14 4.40
CA ASN A 17 -7.96 7.09 5.52
C ASN A 17 -6.54 7.27 6.08
N GLU A 18 -5.71 6.22 6.02
CA GLU A 18 -4.29 6.28 6.38
C GLU A 18 -3.38 6.73 5.22
N GLU A 19 -3.96 7.22 4.11
CA GLU A 19 -3.24 7.75 2.93
C GLU A 19 -2.30 6.74 2.22
N LEU A 20 -2.42 5.44 2.53
CA LEU A 20 -1.61 4.37 1.94
C LEU A 20 -2.08 3.95 0.54
N ILE A 21 -3.30 4.34 0.17
CA ILE A 21 -3.85 4.14 -1.17
C ILE A 21 -4.53 5.40 -1.67
N THR A 22 -4.59 5.54 -2.99
CA THR A 22 -5.36 6.57 -3.69
C THR A 22 -6.55 5.92 -4.40
N VAL A 23 -7.64 6.66 -4.54
CA VAL A 23 -8.84 6.21 -5.24
C VAL A 23 -9.22 7.22 -6.32
N ARG A 24 -9.61 6.71 -7.49
CA ARG A 24 -10.17 7.51 -8.58
C ARG A 24 -11.45 6.86 -9.07
N ARG A 25 -12.46 7.68 -9.37
CA ARG A 25 -13.70 7.20 -9.97
C ARG A 25 -13.53 7.11 -11.48
N GLU A 26 -13.76 5.93 -12.03
CA GLU A 26 -13.73 5.63 -13.46
C GLU A 26 -15.14 5.17 -13.86
N SER A 27 -15.99 6.12 -14.25
CA SER A 27 -17.41 5.89 -14.53
C SER A 27 -18.16 5.31 -13.32
N THR A 28 -18.61 4.06 -13.42
CA THR A 28 -19.33 3.31 -12.39
C THR A 28 -18.40 2.62 -11.39
N PHE A 29 -17.09 2.55 -11.67
CA PHE A 29 -16.12 1.83 -10.84
C PHE A 29 -15.23 2.78 -10.04
N LEU A 30 -14.74 2.28 -8.90
CA LEU A 30 -13.68 2.91 -8.12
C LEU A 30 -12.38 2.15 -8.39
N ARG A 31 -11.38 2.86 -8.92
CA ARG A 31 -10.04 2.34 -9.12
C ARG A 31 -9.16 2.75 -7.95
N TYR A 32 -8.76 1.77 -7.16
CA TYR A 32 -7.81 1.92 -6.07
C TYR A 32 -6.38 1.66 -6.57
N ARG A 33 -5.42 2.47 -6.14
CA ARG A 33 -3.99 2.27 -6.40
C ARG A 33 -3.22 2.48 -5.10
N ALA A 34 -2.14 1.72 -4.89
CA ALA A 34 -1.22 1.99 -3.79
C ALA A 34 -0.63 3.40 -3.90
N ASN A 35 -0.51 4.11 -2.78
CA ASN A 35 0.29 5.33 -2.69
C ASN A 35 1.74 4.93 -2.50
N THR A 36 2.48 4.83 -3.61
CA THR A 36 3.86 4.32 -3.60
C THR A 36 4.82 5.24 -2.85
N ALA A 37 4.55 6.53 -2.78
CA ALA A 37 5.37 7.49 -2.04
C ALA A 37 5.27 7.23 -0.52
N ALA A 38 4.04 7.15 0.01
CA ALA A 38 3.81 6.83 1.42
C ALA A 38 4.37 5.46 1.80
N LEU A 39 4.22 4.47 0.91
CA LEU A 39 4.77 3.14 1.15
C LEU A 39 6.31 3.14 1.14
N GLU A 40 6.94 3.91 0.27
CA GLU A 40 8.40 4.06 0.23
C GLU A 40 8.95 4.69 1.51
N GLU A 41 8.28 5.73 2.01
CA GLU A 41 8.63 6.39 3.27
C GLU A 41 8.48 5.45 4.47
N LEU A 42 7.34 4.77 4.59
CA LEU A 42 7.08 3.81 5.67
C LEU A 42 8.11 2.67 5.66
N LEU A 43 8.38 2.11 4.48
CA LEU A 43 9.41 1.08 4.35
C LEU A 43 10.80 1.66 4.66
N GLY A 44 11.13 2.86 4.19
CA GLY A 44 12.39 3.53 4.53
C GLY A 44 12.59 3.66 6.04
N PHE A 45 11.57 4.11 6.77
CA PHE A 45 11.56 4.19 8.23
C PHE A 45 11.78 2.82 8.88
N LEU A 46 10.99 1.81 8.51
CA LEU A 46 11.10 0.46 9.09
C LEU A 46 12.48 -0.18 8.86
N TYR A 47 13.13 0.11 7.73
CA TYR A 47 14.47 -0.40 7.42
C TYR A 47 15.55 0.29 8.24
N ASN A 48 15.45 1.61 8.39
CA ASN A 48 16.41 2.39 9.14
C ASN A 48 16.34 2.10 10.65
N GLU A 49 15.12 1.97 11.18
CA GLU A 49 14.89 1.88 12.63
C GLU A 49 14.72 0.45 13.15
N CYS A 50 13.99 -0.42 12.44
CA CYS A 50 13.60 -1.74 12.97
C CYS A 50 14.31 -2.93 12.32
N CYS A 51 14.64 -2.84 11.03
CA CYS A 51 15.04 -4.01 10.22
C CYS A 51 16.55 -4.12 9.94
N ARG A 52 17.43 -3.39 10.64
CA ARG A 52 18.90 -3.48 10.49
C ARG A 52 19.48 -4.91 10.54
N ARG A 53 18.79 -5.87 11.16
CA ARG A 53 19.20 -7.29 11.26
C ARG A 53 18.27 -8.28 10.53
N ASN A 54 17.18 -7.80 9.91
CA ASN A 54 16.23 -8.65 9.21
C ASN A 54 16.57 -8.67 7.70
N LYS A 55 16.39 -9.81 7.02
CA LYS A 55 16.56 -9.94 5.55
C LYS A 55 15.37 -9.31 4.81
N ALA A 56 15.06 -8.08 5.16
CA ALA A 56 13.94 -7.38 4.60
C ALA A 56 14.31 -7.00 3.13
N ILE A 57 13.36 -7.20 2.21
CA ILE A 57 13.47 -6.93 0.77
C ILE A 57 13.63 -5.42 0.49
N LYS A 58 14.78 -4.96 -0.02
CA LYS A 58 15.05 -3.53 -0.35
C LYS A 58 13.79 -2.80 -0.87
N PRO A 59 13.37 -1.66 -0.28
CA PRO A 59 12.11 -0.98 -0.62
C PRO A 59 11.91 -0.75 -2.11
N THR A 60 13.01 -0.48 -2.84
CA THR A 60 13.06 -0.29 -4.29
C THR A 60 12.46 -1.46 -5.08
N LYS A 61 12.56 -2.70 -4.58
CA LYS A 61 11.97 -3.87 -5.24
C LYS A 61 10.44 -3.89 -5.15
N ILE A 62 9.86 -3.32 -4.10
CA ILE A 62 8.40 -3.27 -3.91
C ILE A 62 7.83 -2.12 -4.72
N THR A 63 8.45 -0.94 -4.64
CA THR A 63 7.96 0.28 -5.29
C THR A 63 8.06 0.23 -6.82
N GLN A 64 9.04 -0.49 -7.38
CA GLN A 64 9.16 -0.69 -8.83
C GLN A 64 8.02 -1.51 -9.45
N ILE A 65 7.35 -2.37 -8.67
CA ILE A 65 6.25 -3.22 -9.16
C ILE A 65 4.93 -2.43 -9.21
N CYS A 66 4.81 -1.37 -8.42
CA CYS A 66 3.58 -0.59 -8.28
C CYS A 66 3.43 0.55 -9.30
N ARG A 67 4.40 0.70 -10.22
CA ARG A 67 4.43 1.74 -11.26
C ARG A 67 3.53 1.35 -12.45
#